data_AF-A0A920IR66-F1
#
_entry.id   AF-A0A920IR66-F1
#
_cell.length_a   1.000
_cell.length_b   1.000
_cell.length_c   1.000
_cell.angle_alpha   90.00
_cell.angle_beta   90.00
_cell.angle_gamma   90.00
#
_symmetry.space_group_name_H-M   'P 1'
#
loop_
_entity.id
_entity.type
_entity.pdbx_description
1 polymer ?
#
loop_
_entity_poly.entity_id
_entity_poly.type
_entity_poly.pdbx_seq_one_letter_code
_entity_poly.pdbx_strand_id
1 'polypeptide(L)'
;MYTLINIIIYLNMQNVPQVNVVTNFKNLEVCEGKFQENLDRIKGNNKKGSIKIDQDNKKYLEIVDKANNLKSYWFCNEIIFYRK
;
A
#
# COMPACT_ATOMS: atom_id res chain seq x y z
N MET A 1 14.37 10.07 -7.65
CA MET A 1 14.54 8.70 -8.20
C MET A 1 13.30 7.89 -7.81
N TYR A 2 12.53 7.38 -8.77
CA TYR A 2 11.36 6.55 -8.46
C TYR A 2 11.83 5.18 -7.99
N THR A 3 11.62 4.86 -6.71
CA THR A 3 11.85 3.52 -6.17
C THR A 3 10.86 2.54 -6.80
N LEU A 4 11.24 1.26 -6.94
CA LEU A 4 10.39 0.19 -7.48
C LEU A 4 8.97 0.19 -6.86
N ILE A 5 8.86 0.50 -5.56
CA ILE A 5 7.58 0.60 -4.86
C ILE A 5 6.68 1.73 -5.37
N ASN A 6 7.23 2.87 -5.77
CA ASN A 6 6.43 3.97 -6.32
C ASN A 6 5.82 3.56 -7.66
N ILE A 7 6.53 2.73 -8.45
CA ILE A 7 6.02 2.18 -9.70
C ILE A 7 4.92 1.15 -9.42
N ILE A 8 5.14 0.23 -8.47
CA ILE A 8 4.15 -0.78 -8.07
C ILE A 8 2.87 -0.11 -7.54
N ILE A 9 3.00 0.89 -6.66
CA ILE A 9 1.87 1.67 -6.15
C ILE A 9 1.14 2.33 -7.31
N TYR A 10 1.86 3.00 -8.21
CA TYR A 10 1.24 3.67 -9.36
C TYR A 10 0.46 2.71 -10.27
N LEU A 11 1.04 1.55 -10.63
CA LEU A 11 0.38 0.55 -11.47
C LEU A 11 -0.87 -0.03 -10.79
N ASN A 12 -0.75 -0.41 -9.52
CA ASN A 12 -1.90 -0.91 -8.74
C ASN A 12 -2.96 0.16 -8.51
N MET A 13 -2.63 1.46 -8.58
CA MET A 13 -3.62 2.53 -8.46
C MET A 13 -4.46 2.74 -9.74
N GLN A 14 -3.99 2.26 -10.90
CA GLN A 14 -4.78 2.28 -12.14
C GLN A 14 -5.95 1.29 -12.07
N ASN A 15 -5.73 0.12 -11.46
CA ASN A 15 -6.78 -0.85 -11.16
C ASN A 15 -6.62 -1.32 -9.71
N VAL A 16 -7.32 -0.64 -8.80
CA VAL A 16 -7.14 -0.81 -7.35
C VAL A 16 -7.63 -2.21 -6.93
N PRO A 17 -6.76 -3.13 -6.49
CA PRO A 17 -7.18 -4.45 -6.04
C PRO A 17 -7.90 -4.33 -4.69
N GLN A 18 -8.81 -5.25 -4.34
CA GLN A 18 -9.44 -5.23 -3.00
C GLN A 18 -8.45 -5.47 -1.86
N VAL A 19 -7.48 -6.35 -2.09
CA VAL A 19 -6.40 -6.64 -1.14
C VAL A 19 -5.09 -6.63 -1.91
N ASN A 20 -4.09 -5.94 -1.36
CA ASN A 20 -2.74 -5.93 -1.90
C ASN A 20 -1.75 -6.28 -0.79
N VAL A 21 -0.77 -7.11 -1.10
CA VAL A 21 0.35 -7.39 -0.19
C VAL A 21 1.62 -6.92 -0.86
N VAL A 22 2.16 -5.83 -0.33
CA VAL A 22 3.39 -5.22 -0.82
C VAL A 22 4.55 -5.90 -0.11
N THR A 23 5.17 -6.82 -0.84
CA THR A 23 6.38 -7.53 -0.44
C THR A 23 7.60 -6.89 -1.11
N ASN A 24 8.80 -7.40 -0.84
CA ASN A 24 10.12 -6.86 -1.26
C ASN A 24 10.83 -5.92 -0.28
N PHE A 25 10.45 -5.94 0.99
CA PHE A 25 11.12 -5.16 2.04
C PHE A 25 11.82 -6.06 3.05
N LYS A 26 13.03 -5.66 3.45
CA LYS A 26 13.76 -6.27 4.56
C LYS A 26 13.25 -5.78 5.92
N ASN A 27 12.63 -4.59 5.97
CA ASN A 27 12.04 -4.00 7.16
C ASN A 27 10.65 -3.45 6.78
N LEU A 28 9.63 -3.84 7.53
CA LEU A 28 8.25 -3.37 7.37
C LEU A 28 8.14 -1.85 7.45
N GLU A 29 8.87 -1.19 8.35
CA GLU A 29 8.84 0.25 8.56
C GLU A 29 9.18 1.04 7.27
N VAL A 30 10.07 0.48 6.44
CA VAL A 30 10.44 1.08 5.15
C VAL A 30 9.26 1.06 4.18
N CYS A 31 8.50 -0.04 4.16
CA CYS A 31 7.29 -0.15 3.35
C CYS A 31 6.18 0.77 3.87
N GLU A 32 5.95 0.77 5.18
CA GLU A 32 4.95 1.62 5.82
C GLU A 32 5.25 3.11 5.60
N GLY A 33 6.51 3.52 5.70
CA GLY A 33 6.95 4.88 5.38
C GLY A 33 6.66 5.25 3.92
N LYS A 34 6.78 4.30 2.99
CA LYS A 34 6.45 4.53 1.58
C LYS A 34 4.96 4.68 1.33
N PHE A 35 4.09 4.03 2.11
CA PHE A 35 2.65 4.33 2.09
C PHE A 35 2.38 5.76 2.53
N GLN A 36 3.05 6.22 3.58
CA GLN A 36 2.91 7.59 4.06
C GLN A 36 3.36 8.60 2.99
N GLU A 37 4.50 8.37 2.34
CA GLU A 37 5.02 9.23 1.26
C GLU A 37 4.10 9.28 0.03
N ASN A 38 3.42 8.18 -0.29
CA ASN A 38 2.53 8.10 -1.45
C ASN A 38 1.07 8.43 -1.12
N LEU A 39 0.74 8.69 0.15
CA LEU A 39 -0.63 8.97 0.59
C LEU A 39 -1.21 10.20 -0.11
N ASP A 40 -0.41 11.24 -0.30
CA ASP A 40 -0.84 12.46 -0.98
C ASP A 40 -1.04 12.24 -2.48
N ARG A 41 -0.31 11.30 -3.09
CA ARG A 41 -0.54 10.90 -4.50
C ARG A 41 -1.81 10.09 -4.68
N ILE A 42 -2.20 9.34 -3.65
CA ILE A 42 -3.43 8.54 -3.64
C ILE A 42 -4.68 9.43 -3.52
N LYS A 43 -4.56 10.67 -2.99
CA LYS A 43 -5.67 11.63 -2.84
C LYS A 43 -6.19 12.23 -4.16
N GLY A 44 -5.74 11.75 -5.32
CA GLY A 44 -6.25 12.15 -6.64
C GLY A 44 -7.36 11.22 -7.17
N ASN A 45 -8.21 11.73 -8.07
CA ASN A 45 -9.19 10.95 -8.84
C ASN A 45 -10.19 10.11 -8.01
N ASN A 46 -11.00 10.77 -7.17
CA ASN A 46 -12.09 10.14 -6.39
C ASN A 46 -11.66 9.05 -5.39
N LYS A 47 -10.35 8.94 -5.14
CA LYS A 47 -9.75 8.00 -4.20
C LYS A 47 -9.32 8.73 -2.93
N LYS A 48 -9.48 8.08 -1.79
CA LYS A 48 -9.02 8.58 -0.49
C LYS A 48 -8.18 7.51 0.18
N GLY A 49 -6.90 7.81 0.40
CA GLY A 49 -5.99 6.98 1.18
C GLY A 49 -5.99 7.38 2.66
N SER A 50 -5.87 6.39 3.54
CA SER A 50 -5.65 6.58 4.97
C SER A 50 -4.77 5.46 5.52
N ILE A 51 -3.87 5.79 6.45
CA ILE A 51 -3.11 4.78 7.19
C ILE A 51 -3.93 4.38 8.41
N LYS A 52 -4.03 3.08 8.63
CA LYS A 52 -4.66 2.48 9.80
C LYS A 52 -3.70 1.48 10.44
N ILE A 53 -4.02 1.07 11.66
CA ILE A 53 -3.27 0.10 12.43
C ILE A 53 -4.16 -1.13 12.59
N ASP A 54 -3.60 -2.32 12.37
CA ASP A 54 -4.30 -3.60 12.55
C ASP A 54 -4.22 -4.11 14.00
N GLN A 55 -4.72 -5.33 14.23
CA GLN A 55 -4.73 -5.97 15.54
C GLN A 55 -3.31 -6.34 16.04
N ASP A 56 -2.34 -6.49 15.14
CA ASP A 56 -0.95 -6.82 15.43
C ASP A 56 -0.06 -5.55 15.54
N ASN A 57 -0.68 -4.38 15.61
CA ASN A 57 -0.01 -3.07 15.65
C ASN A 57 0.82 -2.75 14.39
N LYS A 58 0.48 -3.35 13.24
CA LYS A 58 1.13 -3.07 11.94
C LYS A 58 0.32 -2.03 11.17
N LYS A 59 1.01 -1.17 10.42
CA LYS A 59 0.34 -0.15 9.61
C LYS A 59 -0.06 -0.73 8.26
N TYR A 60 -1.30 -0.44 7.87
CA TYR A 60 -1.81 -0.76 6.54
C TYR A 60 -2.43 0.47 5.89
N LEU A 61 -2.46 0.47 4.56
CA LEU A 61 -3.04 1.53 3.76
C LEU A 61 -4.46 1.11 3.35
N GLU A 62 -5.45 1.87 3.80
CA GLU A 62 -6.84 1.78 3.33
C GLU A 62 -7.06 2.79 2.21
N ILE A 63 -7.58 2.33 1.08
CA ILE A 63 -7.95 3.17 -0.06
C ILE A 63 -9.45 3.02 -0.32
N VAL A 64 -10.16 4.13 -0.29
CA VAL A 64 -11.58 4.21 -0.65
C VAL A 64 -11.68 4.78 -2.05
N ASP A 65 -12.10 3.98 -3.01
CA ASP A 65 -12.39 4.41 -4.38
C ASP A 65 -13.91 4.61 -4.54
N LYS A 66 -14.34 5.87 -4.53
CA LYS A 66 -15.76 6.21 -4.64
C LYS A 66 -16.33 5.93 -6.03
N ALA A 67 -15.51 6.01 -7.08
CA ALA A 67 -15.99 5.81 -8.45
C ALA A 67 -16.40 4.36 -8.70
N ASN A 68 -15.65 3.41 -8.11
CA ASN A 68 -15.89 1.98 -8.24
C ASN A 68 -16.62 1.38 -7.03
N ASN A 69 -17.07 2.20 -6.08
CA ASN A 69 -17.65 1.77 -4.80
C ASN A 69 -16.83 0.67 -4.10
N LEU A 70 -15.50 0.86 -4.06
CA LEU A 70 -14.54 -0.15 -3.62
C LEU A 70 -13.76 0.34 -2.39
N LYS A 71 -13.53 -0.57 -1.44
CA LYS A 71 -12.53 -0.42 -0.40
C LYS A 71 -11.39 -1.39 -0.65
N SER A 72 -10.18 -0.89 -0.52
CA SER A 72 -8.95 -1.62 -0.78
C SER A 72 -8.01 -1.55 0.42
N TYR A 73 -7.38 -2.67 0.73
CA TYR A 73 -6.52 -2.84 1.92
C TYR A 73 -5.13 -3.32 1.51
N TRP A 74 -4.12 -2.52 1.80
CA TRP A 74 -2.75 -2.76 1.36
C TRP A 74 -1.85 -2.98 2.56
N PHE A 75 -1.23 -4.15 2.62
CA PHE A 75 -0.41 -4.60 3.73
C PHE A 75 1.05 -4.65 3.33
N CYS A 76 1.94 -4.30 4.26
CA CYS A 76 3.37 -4.55 4.13
C CYS A 76 3.68 -5.94 4.68
N ASN A 77 4.47 -6.72 3.95
CA ASN A 77 4.99 -7.97 4.46
C ASN A 77 6.48 -8.10 4.14
N GLU A 78 7.22 -8.76 5.02
CA GLU A 78 8.64 -9.00 4.82
C GLU A 78 8.84 -9.97 3.65
N ILE A 79 10.01 -9.89 3.02
CA ILE A 79 10.41 -10.91 2.05
C ILE A 79 10.51 -12.26 2.75
N ILE A 80 9.56 -13.15 2.46
CA ILE A 80 9.64 -14.57 2.78
C ILE A 80 10.31 -15.28 1.61
N PHE A 81 11.60 -15.03 1.37
CA PHE A 81 12.37 -16.08 0.73
C PHE A 81 12.49 -17.16 1.80
N TYR A 82 11.95 -18.34 1.52
CA TYR A 82 12.20 -19.54 2.32
C TYR A 82 13.69 -19.53 2.68
N ARG A 83 14.00 -19.24 3.96
CA ARG A 83 15.33 -19.48 4.48
C ARG A 83 15.57 -20.96 4.23
N LYS A 84 16.52 -21.29 3.35
CA LYS A 84 17.01 -22.66 3.22
C LYS A 84 17.53 -23.13 4.57
#